data_AF-A0A957IAR1-F1
#
_entry.id   AF-A0A957IAR1-F1
#
_cell.length_a   1.000
_cell.length_b   1.000
_cell.length_c   1.000
_cell.angle_alpha   90.00
_cell.angle_beta   90.00
_cell.angle_gamma   90.00
#
_symmetry.space_group_name_H-M   'P 1'
#
loop_
_entity.id
_entity.type
_entity.pdbx_description
1 polymer ?
#
loop_
_entity_poly.entity_id
_entity_poly.type
_entity_poly.pdbx_seq_one_letter_code
_entity_poly.pdbx_strand_id
1 'polypeptide(L)'
;MTKQMITIDGNEAAARVAHKINEVIAIYPITPSSPMGEWADQWSAEGSPNIWGSIPLVVEMQAEGGAAGAVHGSLQAGALTTTFTASQGLL
;
A
#
# COMPACT_ATOMS: atom_id res chain seq x y z
N MET A 1 -20.72 12.44 -12.12
CA MET A 1 -20.08 11.11 -12.22
C MET A 1 -20.97 10.09 -11.54
N THR A 2 -21.34 9.03 -12.24
CA THR A 2 -22.06 7.88 -11.66
C THR A 2 -21.11 7.11 -10.75
N LYS A 3 -21.51 6.84 -9.50
CA LYS A 3 -20.73 6.00 -8.59
C LYS A 3 -20.79 4.56 -9.08
N GLN A 4 -19.63 3.92 -9.24
CA GLN A 4 -19.55 2.50 -9.55
C GLN A 4 -19.73 1.70 -8.27
N MET A 5 -20.76 0.85 -8.23
CA MET A 5 -20.96 -0.11 -7.15
C MET A 5 -20.22 -1.41 -7.52
N ILE A 6 -19.42 -1.92 -6.60
CA ILE A 6 -18.63 -3.14 -6.76
C ILE A 6 -18.77 -4.00 -5.49
N THR A 7 -18.68 -5.31 -5.62
CA THR A 7 -18.67 -6.24 -4.50
C THR A 7 -17.24 -6.70 -4.26
N ILE A 8 -16.67 -6.25 -3.16
CA ILE A 8 -15.27 -6.49 -2.76
C ILE A 8 -15.19 -6.63 -1.23
N ASP A 9 -14.10 -7.19 -0.71
CA ASP A 9 -13.87 -7.21 0.73
C ASP A 9 -13.25 -5.90 1.25
N GLY A 10 -13.06 -5.80 2.57
CA GLY A 10 -12.52 -4.61 3.22
C GLY A 10 -11.04 -4.34 2.91
N ASN A 11 -10.23 -5.39 2.72
CA ASN A 11 -8.81 -5.25 2.39
C ASN A 11 -8.66 -4.69 0.97
N GLU A 12 -9.38 -5.24 -0.01
CA GLU A 12 -9.38 -4.70 -1.38
C GLU A 12 -9.87 -3.24 -1.37
N ALA A 13 -10.92 -2.93 -0.60
CA ALA A 13 -11.45 -1.57 -0.52
C ALA A 13 -10.42 -0.58 0.03
N ALA A 14 -9.71 -0.93 1.11
CA ALA A 14 -8.66 -0.10 1.70
C ALA A 14 -7.46 0.05 0.76
N ALA A 15 -6.97 -1.07 0.20
CA ALA A 15 -5.85 -1.07 -0.72
C ALA A 15 -6.12 -0.23 -1.97
N ARG A 16 -7.35 -0.31 -2.54
CA ARG A 16 -7.73 0.48 -3.72
C ARG A 16 -7.54 1.98 -3.52
N VAL A 17 -7.87 2.49 -2.33
CA VAL A 17 -7.70 3.91 -2.01
C VAL A 17 -6.23 4.20 -1.75
N ALA A 18 -5.57 3.37 -0.95
CA ALA A 18 -4.16 3.53 -0.60
C ALA A 18 -3.24 3.55 -1.85
N HIS A 19 -3.42 2.61 -2.77
CA HIS A 19 -2.70 2.54 -4.04
C HIS A 19 -2.91 3.78 -4.90
N LYS A 20 -4.15 4.29 -4.93
CA LYS A 20 -4.49 5.45 -5.76
C LYS A 20 -3.90 6.76 -5.28
N ILE A 21 -3.54 6.89 -4.00
CA ILE A 21 -3.13 8.18 -3.44
C ILE A 21 -1.66 8.24 -3.03
N ASN A 22 -0.93 7.11 -3.04
CA ASN A 22 0.47 7.04 -2.64
C ASN A 22 1.40 6.74 -3.84
N GLU A 23 2.65 7.14 -3.67
CA GLU A 23 3.75 6.93 -4.62
C GLU A 23 4.66 5.79 -4.17
N VAL A 24 4.77 5.56 -2.87
CA VAL A 24 5.56 4.47 -2.27
C VAL A 24 4.70 3.66 -1.29
N ILE A 25 4.85 2.34 -1.31
CA ILE A 25 4.14 1.41 -0.45
C ILE A 25 5.15 0.41 0.13
N ALA A 26 5.62 0.67 1.35
CA ALA A 26 6.54 -0.24 2.04
C ALA A 26 5.73 -1.26 2.85
N ILE A 27 5.93 -2.56 2.60
CA ILE A 27 5.09 -3.63 3.16
C ILE A 27 5.91 -4.69 3.88
N TYR A 28 5.23 -5.42 4.75
CA TYR A 28 5.69 -6.69 5.31
C TYR A 28 4.44 -7.56 5.62
N PRO A 29 4.42 -8.85 5.25
CA PRO A 29 3.22 -9.66 5.36
C PRO A 29 2.89 -10.03 6.82
N ILE A 30 1.69 -9.67 7.27
CA ILE A 30 1.10 -10.10 8.55
C ILE A 30 -0.42 -10.24 8.44
N THR A 31 -0.96 -11.37 8.91
CA THR A 31 -2.42 -11.60 8.97
C THR A 31 -3.08 -10.66 9.97
N PRO A 32 -4.23 -10.04 9.66
CA PRO A 32 -5.06 -10.19 8.45
C PRO A 32 -4.83 -9.12 7.37
N SER A 33 -3.77 -8.32 7.47
CA SER A 33 -3.49 -7.18 6.58
C SER A 33 -2.73 -7.53 5.30
N SER A 34 -2.09 -8.71 5.20
CA SER A 34 -1.31 -9.12 4.02
C SER A 34 -2.02 -8.91 2.68
N PRO A 35 -3.33 -9.22 2.53
CA PRO A 35 -4.01 -9.03 1.25
C PRO A 35 -3.99 -7.59 0.74
N MET A 36 -3.90 -6.57 1.62
CA MET A 36 -3.79 -5.17 1.16
C MET A 36 -2.47 -4.91 0.43
N GLY A 37 -1.36 -5.47 0.91
CA GLY A 37 -0.06 -5.38 0.26
C GLY A 37 -0.03 -6.16 -1.06
N GLU A 38 -0.61 -7.36 -1.08
CA GLU A 38 -0.72 -8.20 -2.28
C GLU A 38 -1.52 -7.50 -3.40
N TRP A 39 -2.65 -6.87 -3.07
CA TRP A 39 -3.43 -6.10 -4.03
C TRP A 39 -2.64 -4.91 -4.61
N ALA A 40 -1.94 -4.17 -3.75
CA ALA A 40 -1.13 -3.03 -4.16
C ALA A 40 0.05 -3.47 -5.05
N ASP A 41 0.72 -4.57 -4.70
CA ASP A 41 1.81 -5.15 -5.50
C ASP A 41 1.30 -5.61 -6.87
N GLN A 42 0.19 -6.34 -6.90
CA GLN A 42 -0.43 -6.78 -8.15
C GLN A 42 -0.77 -5.60 -9.07
N TRP A 43 -1.47 -4.57 -8.55
CA TRP A 43 -1.82 -3.41 -9.38
C TRP A 43 -0.59 -2.63 -9.85
N SER A 44 0.48 -2.58 -9.06
CA SER A 44 1.74 -1.96 -9.47
C SER A 44 2.40 -2.77 -10.60
N ALA A 45 2.44 -4.10 -10.47
CA ALA A 45 2.97 -5.01 -11.49
C ALA A 45 2.15 -4.97 -12.80
N GLU A 46 0.84 -4.75 -12.71
CA GLU A 46 -0.06 -4.53 -13.86
C GLU A 46 0.06 -3.12 -14.46
N GLY A 47 0.87 -2.23 -13.86
CA GLY A 47 1.10 -0.87 -14.34
C GLY A 47 -0.06 0.09 -14.07
N SER A 48 -0.89 -0.20 -13.06
CA SER A 48 -2.03 0.64 -12.66
C SER A 48 -1.53 1.93 -11.99
N PRO A 49 -1.75 3.11 -12.61
CA PRO A 49 -1.25 4.37 -12.06
C PRO A 49 -2.11 4.88 -10.90
N ASN A 50 -1.48 5.63 -10.01
CA ASN A 50 -2.14 6.44 -8.99
C ASN A 50 -2.72 7.74 -9.59
N ILE A 51 -3.35 8.57 -8.76
CA ILE A 51 -3.95 9.84 -9.20
C ILE A 51 -2.92 10.89 -9.63
N TRP A 52 -1.63 10.66 -9.36
CA TRP A 52 -0.51 11.51 -9.75
C TRP A 52 0.08 11.10 -11.10
N GLY A 53 -0.40 10.01 -11.69
CA GLY A 53 0.08 9.47 -12.97
C GLY A 53 1.33 8.61 -12.86
N SER A 54 1.80 8.29 -11.65
CA SER A 54 2.91 7.37 -11.39
C SER A 54 2.40 5.98 -11.01
N ILE A 55 3.17 4.93 -11.31
CA ILE A 55 2.91 3.59 -10.78
C ILE A 55 3.51 3.55 -9.38
N PRO A 56 2.74 3.25 -8.32
CA PRO A 56 3.28 3.15 -6.97
C PRO A 56 4.43 2.15 -6.90
N LEU A 57 5.50 2.52 -6.19
CA LEU A 57 6.61 1.62 -5.91
C LEU A 57 6.27 0.79 -4.66
N VAL A 58 6.01 -0.50 -4.85
CA VAL A 58 5.78 -1.45 -3.74
C VAL A 58 7.08 -2.16 -3.40
N VAL A 59 7.45 -2.17 -2.12
CA VAL A 59 8.69 -2.80 -1.65
C VAL A 59 8.40 -3.60 -0.39
N GLU A 60 8.71 -4.89 -0.42
CA GLU A 60 8.69 -5.75 0.76
C GLU A 60 9.98 -5.58 1.57
N MET A 61 9.82 -5.30 2.86
CA MET A 61 10.93 -5.13 3.81
C MET A 61 11.18 -6.42 4.59
N GLN A 62 12.22 -6.44 5.43
CA GLN A 62 12.59 -7.64 6.21
C GLN A 62 11.76 -7.85 7.49
N ALA A 63 11.07 -6.82 7.96
CA ALA A 63 10.20 -6.80 9.14
C ALA A 63 9.37 -5.51 9.14
N GLU A 64 8.33 -5.43 9.97
CA GLU A 64 7.49 -4.24 10.08
C GLU A 64 8.26 -3.01 10.58
N GLY A 65 9.26 -3.20 11.47
CA GLY A 65 10.18 -2.13 11.84
C GLY A 65 11.01 -1.59 10.66
N GLY A 66 11.34 -2.47 9.71
CA GLY A 66 11.96 -2.08 8.43
C GLY A 66 11.00 -1.31 7.53
N ALA A 67 9.75 -1.77 7.42
CA ALA A 67 8.68 -1.06 6.71
C ALA A 67 8.45 0.33 7.30
N ALA A 68 8.36 0.47 8.63
CA ALA A 68 8.23 1.76 9.29
C ALA A 68 9.41 2.69 9.02
N GLY A 69 10.65 2.17 9.02
CA GLY A 69 11.85 2.93 8.66
C GLY A 69 11.84 3.40 7.20
N ALA A 70 11.42 2.54 6.27
CA ALA A 70 11.28 2.89 4.87
C ALA A 70 10.18 3.94 4.65
N VAL A 71 9.02 3.80 5.31
CA VAL A 71 7.95 4.82 5.32
C VAL A 71 8.50 6.15 5.81
N HIS A 72 9.21 6.17 6.94
CA HIS A 72 9.80 7.38 7.49
C HIS A 72 10.75 8.07 6.50
N GLY A 73 11.70 7.32 5.93
CA GLY A 73 12.68 7.86 4.99
C GLY A 73 12.04 8.37 3.70
N SER A 74 11.06 7.64 3.16
CA SER A 74 10.33 8.03 1.95
C SER A 74 9.52 9.31 2.14
N LEU A 75 8.83 9.45 3.28
CA LEU A 75 8.12 10.68 3.63
C LEU A 75 9.08 11.86 3.80
N GLN A 76 10.23 11.66 4.45
CA GLN A 76 11.26 12.71 4.57
C GLN A 76 11.84 13.12 3.21
N ALA A 77 11.96 12.19 2.28
CA ALA A 77 12.42 12.45 0.91
C ALA A 77 11.34 13.10 0.02
N GLY A 78 10.10 13.24 0.51
CA GLY A 78 9.03 13.99 -0.14
C GLY A 78 8.01 13.17 -0.94
N ALA A 79 8.00 11.84 -0.78
CA ALA A 79 7.03 10.97 -1.48
C ALA A 79 5.82 10.62 -0.58
N LEU A 80 4.61 10.66 -1.14
CA LEU A 80 3.42 10.17 -0.44
C LEU A 80 3.54 8.66 -0.22
N THR A 81 3.56 8.25 1.05
CA THR A 81 3.92 6.89 1.42
C THR A 81 2.92 6.27 2.38
N THR A 82 2.60 4.99 2.17
CA THR A 82 1.73 4.19 3.05
C THR A 82 2.36 2.84 3.38
N THR A 83 1.78 2.16 4.36
CA THR A 83 2.05 0.76 4.70
C THR A 83 0.74 0.07 5.14
N PHE A 84 0.75 -1.25 5.23
CA PHE A 84 -0.34 -2.06 5.77
C PHE A 84 0.23 -2.97 6.86
N THR A 85 -0.34 -2.92 8.06
CA THR A 85 0.13 -3.73 9.19
C THR A 85 -1.02 -4.02 10.15
N ALA A 86 -0.80 -4.94 11.07
CA ALA A 86 -1.77 -5.29 12.11
C ALA A 86 -1.07 -5.91 13.33
N SER A 87 -1.72 -5.84 14.49
CA SER A 87 -1.32 -6.54 15.72
C SER A 87 0.16 -6.33 16.06
N GLN A 88 0.99 -7.38 16.10
CA GLN A 88 2.40 -7.32 16.46
C GLN A 88 3.23 -6.47 15.50
N GLY A 89 2.83 -6.41 14.24
CA GLY A 89 3.50 -5.58 13.26
C GLY A 89 3.27 -4.08 13.46
N LEU A 90 2.33 -3.68 14.32
CA LEU A 90 2.09 -2.28 14.66
C LEU A 90 2.87 -1.82 15.92
N LEU A 91 3.35 -2.76 16.74
CA LEU A 91 4.08 -2.47 17.98
C LEU A 91 5.50 -1.98 17.70
#